data_AF-A0A554RHZ6-F1
#
_entry.id   AF-A0A554RHZ6-F1
#
_cell.length_a   1.000
_cell.length_b   1.000
_cell.length_c   1.000
_cell.angle_alpha   90.00
_cell.angle_beta   90.00
_cell.angle_gamma   90.00
#
_symmetry.space_group_name_H-M   'P 1'
#
loop_
_entity.id
_entity.type
_entity.pdbx_description
1 polymer ?
#
loop_
_entity_poly.entity_id
_entity_poly.type
_entity_poly.pdbx_seq_one_letter_code
_entity_poly.pdbx_strand_id
1 'polypeptide(L)'
;MFLVDRGTPGFEVGGTIRPWAEDRPVVLHFDDVRVSSKSMVGERGGAIPLILSAIGRARLNLAALALGKSEFLLTRMLDYAHQHEAFGQPIGAFQHVQRHIVDSSVEIELGLGMLDRAAAVAHLNEPEAHRLTATFKIHATESLSQARRLRRTIVSDC
;
A
#
# COMPACT_ATOMS: atom_id res chain seq x y z
N MET A 1 25.46 1.27 7.23
CA MET A 1 24.81 0.62 6.07
C MET A 1 25.82 0.63 4.94
N PHE A 2 25.82 -0.36 4.04
CA PHE A 2 26.78 -0.42 2.93
C PHE A 2 26.05 -0.56 1.60
N LEU A 3 26.60 0.05 0.55
CA LEU A 3 26.27 -0.25 -0.83
C LEU A 3 27.04 -1.48 -1.28
N VAL A 4 26.35 -2.45 -1.88
CA VAL A 4 26.93 -3.69 -2.42
C VAL A 4 26.46 -3.83 -3.85
N ASP A 5 27.39 -3.81 -4.80
CA ASP A 5 27.07 -3.95 -6.21
C ASP A 5 26.77 -5.41 -6.55
N ARG A 6 25.83 -5.61 -7.48
CA ARG A 6 25.56 -6.94 -8.03
C ARG A 6 26.81 -7.46 -8.75
N GLY A 7 27.28 -8.64 -8.36
CA GLY A 7 28.52 -9.23 -8.87
C GLY A 7 29.74 -9.03 -7.97
N THR A 8 29.59 -8.37 -6.82
CA THR A 8 30.63 -8.37 -5.78
C THR A 8 30.94 -9.83 -5.39
N PRO A 9 32.22 -10.28 -5.37
CA PRO A 9 32.56 -11.63 -4.96
C PRO A 9 31.95 -11.98 -3.59
N GLY A 10 31.30 -13.14 -3.52
CA GLY A 10 30.59 -13.60 -2.32
C GLY A 10 29.14 -13.11 -2.17
N PHE A 11 28.68 -12.18 -3.03
CA PHE A 11 27.29 -11.71 -3.04
C PHE A 11 26.49 -12.41 -4.13
N GLU A 12 25.47 -13.18 -3.73
CA GLU A 12 24.62 -13.94 -4.64
C GLU A 12 23.13 -13.63 -4.43
N VAL A 13 22.40 -13.52 -5.53
CA VAL A 13 20.93 -13.44 -5.52
C VAL A 13 20.40 -14.87 -5.65
N GLY A 14 19.81 -15.37 -4.57
CA GLY A 14 19.25 -16.71 -4.48
C GLY A 14 17.88 -16.84 -5.15
N GLY A 15 17.18 -17.92 -4.80
CA GLY A 15 15.88 -18.25 -5.38
C GLY A 15 14.80 -17.21 -5.10
N THR A 16 13.88 -17.07 -6.06
CA THR A 16 12.65 -16.30 -5.88
C THR A 16 11.69 -17.05 -4.96
N ILE A 17 11.25 -16.38 -3.91
CA ILE A 17 10.16 -16.81 -3.05
C ILE A 17 8.84 -16.51 -3.78
N ARG A 18 7.95 -17.50 -3.84
CA ARG A 18 6.60 -17.36 -4.42
C ARG A 18 5.57 -17.19 -3.31
N PRO A 19 5.25 -15.96 -2.89
CA PRO A 19 4.14 -15.73 -1.98
C PRO A 19 2.80 -15.89 -2.71
N TRP A 20 1.72 -15.84 -1.95
CA TRP A 20 0.36 -15.70 -2.49
C TRP A 20 0.16 -14.37 -3.26
N ALA A 21 0.89 -13.32 -2.86
CA ALA A 21 0.87 -12.03 -3.55
C ALA A 21 1.64 -12.09 -4.89
N GLU A 22 1.40 -11.11 -5.76
CA GLU A 22 2.08 -10.99 -7.06
C GLU A 22 3.59 -10.67 -6.94
N ASP A 23 4.00 -10.14 -5.78
CA ASP A 23 5.38 -9.79 -5.49
C ASP A 23 6.31 -11.00 -5.61
N ARG A 24 7.55 -10.75 -6.04
CA ARG A 24 8.58 -11.78 -6.24
C ARG A 24 9.80 -11.50 -5.37
N PRO A 25 9.69 -11.63 -4.03
CA PRO A 25 10.85 -11.47 -3.17
C PRO A 25 11.92 -12.50 -3.49
N VAL A 26 13.18 -12.14 -3.29
CA VAL A 26 14.34 -13.01 -3.53
C VAL A 26 15.17 -13.12 -2.27
N VAL A 27 15.83 -14.26 -2.08
CA VAL A 27 16.81 -14.42 -1.01
C VAL A 27 18.13 -13.77 -1.45
N LEU A 28 18.79 -13.06 -0.54
CA LEU A 28 20.11 -12.46 -0.77
C LEU A 28 21.13 -13.18 0.12
N HIS A 29 22.18 -13.73 -0.47
CA HIS A 29 23.27 -14.41 0.23
C HIS A 29 24.51 -13.54 0.25
N PHE A 30 25.14 -13.44 1.41
CA PHE A 30 26.38 -12.70 1.63
C PHE A 30 27.39 -13.64 2.30
N ASP A 31 28.39 -14.11 1.56
CA ASP A 31 29.46 -14.99 2.06
C ASP A 31 30.82 -14.32 1.85
N ASP A 32 31.54 -14.02 2.94
CA ASP A 32 32.80 -13.25 2.97
C ASP A 32 32.87 -12.04 2.00
N VAL A 33 31.74 -11.31 1.87
CA VAL A 33 31.65 -10.17 0.95
C VAL A 33 32.55 -9.03 1.41
N ARG A 34 33.58 -8.74 0.63
CA ARG A 34 34.49 -7.61 0.89
C ARG A 34 33.94 -6.33 0.29
N VAL A 35 33.78 -5.31 1.14
CA VAL A 35 33.32 -3.97 0.76
C VAL A 35 34.28 -2.89 1.21
N SER A 36 34.47 -1.88 0.36
CA SER A 36 35.29 -0.71 0.70
C SER A 36 34.62 0.13 1.80
N SER A 37 35.42 0.79 2.64
CA SER A 37 34.92 1.81 3.56
C SER A 37 34.20 2.96 2.83
N LYS A 38 34.57 3.24 1.57
CA LYS A 38 33.90 4.24 0.73
C LYS A 38 32.46 3.89 0.37
N SER A 39 32.09 2.60 0.46
CA SER A 39 30.73 2.12 0.20
C SER A 39 29.81 2.29 1.42
N MET A 40 30.30 2.83 2.53
CA MET A 40 29.50 3.08 3.72
C MET A 40 28.53 4.26 3.48
N VAL A 41 27.26 4.02 3.74
CA VAL A 41 26.22 5.04 3.72
C VAL A 41 25.98 5.52 5.14
N GLY A 42 26.20 6.81 5.36
CA GLY A 42 26.14 7.44 6.67
C GLY A 42 27.31 7.04 7.56
N GLU A 43 27.13 7.18 8.87
CA GLU A 43 28.16 6.88 9.85
C GLU A 43 28.10 5.42 10.33
N ARG A 44 29.24 4.92 10.84
CA ARG A 44 29.31 3.60 11.48
C ARG A 44 28.34 3.58 12.68
N GLY A 45 27.41 2.62 12.67
CA GLY A 45 26.35 2.50 13.68
C GLY A 45 25.11 3.38 13.43
N GLY A 46 25.16 4.35 12.51
CA GLY A 46 24.09 5.30 12.23
C GLY A 46 23.01 4.81 11.24
N ALA A 47 22.89 3.50 11.00
CA ALA A 47 22.01 2.99 9.94
C ALA A 47 20.52 3.06 10.30
N ILE A 48 20.17 2.83 11.57
CA ILE A 48 18.78 2.70 12.01
C ILE A 48 17.95 3.97 11.72
N PRO A 49 18.40 5.20 12.05
CA PRO A 49 17.64 6.41 11.74
C PRO A 49 17.39 6.60 10.24
N LEU A 50 18.38 6.29 9.39
CA LEU A 50 18.26 6.38 7.93
C LEU A 50 17.21 5.41 7.40
N ILE A 51 17.24 4.16 7.88
CA ILE A 51 16.27 3.13 7.50
C ILE A 51 14.86 3.54 7.93
N LEU A 52 14.68 3.99 9.17
CA LEU A 52 13.38 4.41 9.68
C LEU A 52 12.80 5.60 8.91
N SER A 53 13.63 6.56 8.52
CA SER A 53 13.23 7.68 7.65
C SER A 53 12.76 7.18 6.27
N ALA A 54 13.50 6.26 5.65
CA ALA A 54 13.13 5.66 4.37
C ALA A 54 11.81 4.86 4.46
N ILE A 55 11.64 4.06 5.53
CA ILE A 55 10.41 3.32 5.80
C ILE A 55 9.22 4.28 5.96
N GLY A 56 9.40 5.43 6.61
CA GLY A 56 8.36 6.45 6.74
C GLY A 56 7.83 6.93 5.38
N ARG A 57 8.73 7.24 4.44
CA ARG A 57 8.36 7.64 3.07
C ARG A 57 7.70 6.50 2.30
N ALA A 58 8.27 5.30 2.36
CA ALA A 58 7.69 4.12 1.71
C ALA A 58 6.28 3.82 2.21
N ARG A 59 6.02 4.04 3.51
CA ARG A 59 4.71 3.85 4.13
C ARG A 59 3.65 4.76 3.51
N LEU A 60 3.94 6.05 3.35
CA LEU A 60 3.03 7.00 2.72
C LEU A 60 2.71 6.60 1.27
N ASN A 61 3.74 6.22 0.49
CA ASN A 61 3.57 5.79 -0.89
C ASN A 61 2.68 4.55 -1.03
N LEU A 62 2.91 3.53 -0.21
CA LEU A 62 2.11 2.30 -0.22
C LEU A 62 0.65 2.56 0.21
N ALA A 63 0.44 3.46 1.17
CA ALA A 63 -0.88 3.86 1.61
C ALA A 63 -1.65 4.60 0.50
N ALA A 64 -1.01 5.55 -0.17
CA ALA A 64 -1.60 6.26 -1.31
C ALA A 64 -1.98 5.29 -2.45
N LEU A 65 -1.10 4.32 -2.76
CA LEU A 65 -1.41 3.27 -3.74
C LEU A 65 -2.62 2.42 -3.32
N ALA A 66 -2.75 2.10 -2.04
CA ALA A 66 -3.89 1.33 -1.53
C ALA A 66 -5.20 2.12 -1.67
N LEU A 67 -5.18 3.42 -1.35
CA LEU A 67 -6.33 4.30 -1.50
C LEU A 67 -6.79 4.42 -2.96
N GLY A 68 -5.86 4.66 -3.89
CA GLY A 68 -6.20 4.70 -5.32
C GLY A 68 -6.74 3.37 -5.86
N LYS A 69 -6.28 2.23 -5.31
CA LYS A 69 -6.90 0.92 -5.62
C LYS A 69 -8.33 0.81 -5.10
N SER A 70 -8.64 1.42 -3.95
CA SER A 70 -10.00 1.48 -3.40
C SER A 70 -10.92 2.30 -4.29
N GLU A 71 -10.47 3.47 -4.77
CA GLU A 71 -11.18 4.30 -5.73
C GLU A 71 -11.49 3.53 -7.02
N PHE A 72 -10.49 2.85 -7.58
CA PHE A 72 -10.70 2.00 -8.76
C PHE A 72 -11.77 0.94 -8.52
N LEU A 73 -11.74 0.27 -7.36
CA LEU A 73 -12.75 -0.73 -7.02
C LEU A 73 -14.14 -0.11 -6.85
N LEU A 74 -14.25 1.09 -6.30
CA LEU A 74 -15.52 1.83 -6.20
C LEU A 74 -16.11 2.10 -7.57
N THR A 75 -15.31 2.60 -8.52
CA THR A 75 -15.76 2.80 -9.91
C THR A 75 -16.27 1.49 -10.52
N ARG A 76 -15.57 0.37 -10.30
CA ARG A 76 -16.01 -0.94 -10.79
C ARG A 76 -17.28 -1.44 -10.11
N MET A 77 -17.49 -1.15 -8.83
CA MET A 77 -18.74 -1.47 -8.14
C MET A 77 -19.91 -0.67 -8.70
N LEU A 78 -19.72 0.62 -8.95
CA LEU A 78 -20.72 1.50 -9.57
C LEU A 78 -21.11 1.02 -10.98
N ASP A 79 -20.12 0.76 -11.83
CA ASP A 79 -20.35 0.25 -13.19
C ASP A 79 -21.17 -1.05 -13.16
N TYR A 80 -20.77 -2.01 -12.32
CA TYR A 80 -21.46 -3.28 -12.19
C TYR A 80 -22.89 -3.11 -11.65
N ALA A 81 -23.08 -2.24 -10.66
CA ALA A 81 -24.39 -1.98 -10.07
C ALA A 81 -25.40 -1.35 -11.04
N HIS A 82 -24.92 -0.60 -12.03
CA HIS A 82 -25.77 -0.02 -13.08
C HIS A 82 -26.06 -0.99 -14.23
N GLN A 83 -25.13 -1.88 -14.56
CA GLN A 83 -25.24 -2.76 -15.74
C GLN A 83 -25.89 -4.12 -15.42
N HIS A 84 -25.77 -4.59 -14.19
CA HIS A 84 -26.27 -5.89 -13.80
C HIS A 84 -27.72 -5.81 -13.32
N GLU A 85 -28.60 -6.58 -13.94
CA GLU A 85 -30.02 -6.67 -13.57
C GLU A 85 -30.30 -7.99 -12.86
N ALA A 86 -30.96 -7.91 -11.71
CA ALA A 86 -31.47 -9.06 -10.97
C ALA A 86 -32.84 -8.72 -10.39
N PHE A 87 -33.72 -9.72 -10.29
CA PHE A 87 -35.10 -9.53 -9.82
C PHE A 87 -35.87 -8.42 -10.56
N GLY A 88 -35.58 -8.23 -11.85
CA GLY A 88 -36.30 -7.32 -12.74
C GLY A 88 -35.89 -5.84 -12.68
N GLN A 89 -34.75 -5.50 -12.03
CA GLN A 89 -34.21 -4.14 -12.03
C GLN A 89 -32.68 -4.15 -11.88
N PRO A 90 -31.97 -3.05 -12.20
CA PRO A 90 -30.55 -2.91 -11.89
C PRO A 90 -30.29 -3.10 -10.41
N ILE A 91 -29.25 -3.85 -10.05
CA ILE A 91 -28.97 -4.15 -8.63
C ILE A 91 -28.64 -2.89 -7.81
N GLY A 92 -28.17 -1.83 -8.47
CA GLY A 92 -27.96 -0.52 -7.85
C GLY A 92 -29.25 0.13 -7.31
N ALA A 93 -30.44 -0.37 -7.65
CA ALA A 93 -31.71 0.08 -7.07
C ALA A 93 -31.95 -0.46 -5.66
N PHE A 94 -31.26 -1.54 -5.26
CA PHE A 94 -31.44 -2.12 -3.93
C PHE A 94 -30.63 -1.37 -2.86
N GLN A 95 -31.29 -1.04 -1.75
CA GLN A 95 -30.69 -0.30 -0.63
C GLN A 95 -29.43 -0.96 -0.06
N HIS A 96 -29.36 -2.30 -0.03
CA HIS A 96 -28.19 -3.01 0.47
C HIS A 96 -26.94 -2.80 -0.42
N VAL A 97 -27.10 -2.79 -1.75
CA VAL A 97 -26.02 -2.48 -2.70
C VAL A 97 -25.59 -1.02 -2.56
N GLN A 98 -26.56 -0.10 -2.48
CA GLN A 98 -26.30 1.33 -2.28
C GLN A 98 -25.51 1.58 -1.00
N ARG A 99 -25.86 0.89 0.09
CA ARG A 99 -25.15 1.03 1.36
C ARG A 99 -23.67 0.65 1.24
N HIS A 100 -23.35 -0.45 0.57
CA HIS A 100 -21.96 -0.87 0.37
C HIS A 100 -21.15 0.12 -0.47
N ILE A 101 -21.76 0.72 -1.49
CA ILE A 101 -21.14 1.74 -2.33
C ILE A 101 -20.88 3.00 -1.51
N VAL A 102 -21.88 3.48 -0.77
CA VAL A 102 -21.77 4.69 0.08
C VAL A 102 -20.72 4.49 1.16
N ASP A 103 -20.73 3.35 1.86
CA ASP A 103 -19.74 3.05 2.89
C ASP A 103 -18.32 3.08 2.32
N SER A 104 -18.10 2.50 1.13
CA SER A 104 -16.80 2.54 0.47
C SER A 104 -16.39 3.97 0.08
N SER A 105 -17.34 4.77 -0.41
CA SER A 105 -17.10 6.16 -0.78
C SER A 105 -16.70 7.02 0.42
N VAL A 106 -17.38 6.86 1.56
CA VAL A 106 -17.06 7.60 2.80
C VAL A 106 -15.64 7.30 3.26
N GLU A 107 -15.25 6.02 3.28
CA GLU A 107 -13.90 5.61 3.69
C GLU A 107 -12.80 6.16 2.77
N ILE A 108 -13.08 6.25 1.46
CA ILE A 108 -12.18 6.84 0.48
C ILE A 108 -12.02 8.34 0.73
N GLU A 109 -13.12 9.08 0.92
CA GLU A 109 -13.07 10.54 1.18
C GLU A 109 -12.31 10.87 2.47
N LEU A 110 -12.53 10.09 3.54
CA LEU A 110 -11.73 10.19 4.76
C LEU A 110 -10.25 9.92 4.48
N GLY A 111 -9.96 8.92 3.64
CA GLY A 111 -8.61 8.58 3.22
C GLY A 111 -7.92 9.70 2.44
N LEU A 112 -8.62 10.42 1.56
CA LEU A 112 -8.08 11.54 0.79
C LEU A 112 -7.68 12.69 1.72
N GLY A 113 -8.53 13.05 2.68
CA GLY A 113 -8.19 14.06 3.68
C GLY A 113 -6.99 13.67 4.56
N MET A 114 -6.89 12.38 4.92
CA MET A 114 -5.72 11.87 5.64
C MET A 114 -4.45 11.88 4.79
N LEU A 115 -4.54 11.55 3.50
CA LEU A 115 -3.43 11.57 2.56
C LEU A 115 -2.85 12.99 2.46
N ASP A 116 -3.69 14.00 2.22
CA ASP A 116 -3.25 15.39 2.09
C ASP A 116 -2.52 15.85 3.35
N ARG A 117 -3.11 15.61 4.53
CA ARG A 117 -2.49 15.96 5.81
C ARG A 117 -1.18 15.21 6.00
N ALA A 118 -1.15 13.89 5.79
CA ALA A 118 0.04 13.07 5.98
C ALA A 118 1.17 13.43 5.02
N ALA A 119 0.84 13.77 3.77
CA ALA A 119 1.79 14.22 2.77
C ALA A 119 2.39 15.59 3.11
N ALA A 120 1.56 16.54 3.55
CA ALA A 120 2.02 17.87 3.95
C ALA A 120 3.03 17.80 5.11
N VAL A 121 2.67 17.11 6.21
CA VAL A 121 3.56 17.00 7.39
C VAL A 121 4.83 16.21 7.06
N ALA A 122 4.76 15.20 6.19
CA ALA A 122 5.92 14.41 5.78
C ALA A 122 6.86 15.22 4.88
N HIS A 123 6.32 16.04 3.98
CA HIS A 123 7.11 16.93 3.13
C HIS A 123 7.88 17.98 3.95
N LEU A 124 7.22 18.55 4.96
CA LEU A 124 7.80 19.55 5.86
C LEU A 124 8.69 18.94 6.96
N ASN A 125 8.81 17.62 7.03
CA ASN A 125 9.51 16.87 8.08
C ASN A 125 9.05 17.26 9.50
N GLU A 126 7.75 17.46 9.68
CA GLU A 126 7.19 17.79 10.98
C GLU A 126 7.27 16.61 11.97
N PRO A 127 7.34 16.87 13.29
CA PRO A 127 7.43 15.81 14.31
C PRO A 127 6.29 14.79 14.26
N GLU A 128 5.09 15.21 13.82
CA GLU A 128 3.92 14.34 13.72
C GLU A 128 3.92 13.42 12.50
N ALA A 129 4.86 13.59 11.55
CA ALA A 129 4.85 12.87 10.27
C ALA A 129 4.84 11.35 10.44
N HIS A 130 5.58 10.82 11.42
CA HIS A 130 5.59 9.40 11.70
C HIS A 130 4.20 8.87 12.09
N ARG A 131 3.53 9.58 13.01
CA ARG A 131 2.20 9.19 13.52
C ARG A 131 1.17 9.25 12.42
N LEU A 132 1.11 10.36 11.67
CA LEU A 132 0.09 10.58 10.65
C LEU A 132 0.26 9.66 9.43
N THR A 133 1.48 9.42 8.97
CA THR A 133 1.74 8.42 7.91
C THR A 133 1.40 7.00 8.36
N ALA A 134 1.59 6.66 9.64
CA ALA A 134 1.20 5.37 10.20
C ALA A 134 -0.32 5.21 10.28
N THR A 135 -1.03 6.22 10.80
CA THR A 135 -2.50 6.25 10.83
C THR A 135 -3.08 6.11 9.44
N PHE A 136 -2.62 6.94 8.50
CA PHE A 136 -3.09 6.89 7.12
C PHE A 136 -2.85 5.52 6.47
N LYS A 137 -1.68 4.90 6.73
CA LYS A 137 -1.40 3.58 6.18
C LYS A 137 -2.39 2.52 6.64
N ILE A 138 -2.75 2.51 7.92
CA ILE A 138 -3.71 1.53 8.44
C ILE A 138 -5.05 1.74 7.74
N HIS A 139 -5.58 2.97 7.81
CA HIS A 139 -6.82 3.38 7.17
C HIS A 139 -6.89 2.96 5.71
N ALA A 140 -5.94 3.42 4.88
CA ALA A 140 -5.95 3.13 3.45
C ALA A 140 -5.91 1.63 3.13
N THR A 141 -5.16 0.83 3.90
CA THR A 141 -5.12 -0.63 3.68
C THR A 141 -6.38 -1.35 4.16
N GLU A 142 -7.08 -0.81 5.17
CA GLU A 142 -8.36 -1.32 5.64
C GLU A 142 -9.48 -0.95 4.66
N SER A 143 -9.54 0.30 4.18
CA SER A 143 -10.49 0.74 3.15
C SER A 143 -10.36 -0.12 1.88
N LEU A 144 -9.13 -0.45 1.46
CA LEU A 144 -8.92 -1.35 0.32
C LEU A 144 -9.43 -2.77 0.59
N SER A 145 -9.20 -3.28 1.80
CA SER A 145 -9.65 -4.62 2.18
C SER A 145 -11.18 -4.69 2.25
N GLN A 146 -11.82 -3.63 2.75
CA GLN A 146 -13.27 -3.46 2.77
C GLN A 146 -13.84 -3.36 1.35
N ALA A 147 -13.33 -2.47 0.50
CA ALA A 147 -13.78 -2.32 -0.88
C ALA A 147 -13.66 -3.64 -1.67
N ARG A 148 -12.60 -4.42 -1.44
CA ARG A 148 -12.45 -5.77 -2.02
C ARG A 148 -13.52 -6.75 -1.54
N ARG A 149 -13.85 -6.72 -0.24
CA ARG A 149 -14.89 -7.59 0.35
C ARG A 149 -16.27 -7.24 -0.21
N LEU A 150 -16.61 -5.95 -0.21
CA LEU A 150 -17.91 -5.46 -0.67
C LEU A 150 -18.11 -5.70 -2.16
N ARG A 151 -17.07 -5.47 -2.97
CA ARG A 151 -17.12 -5.83 -4.39
C ARG A 151 -17.39 -7.32 -4.58
N ARG A 152 -16.78 -8.20 -3.77
CA ARG A 152 -17.07 -9.64 -3.87
C ARG A 152 -18.53 -9.91 -3.58
N THR A 153 -19.09 -9.38 -2.49
CA THR A 153 -20.52 -9.51 -2.16
C THR A 153 -21.43 -9.04 -3.31
N ILE A 154 -21.16 -7.86 -3.88
CA ILE A 154 -21.95 -7.33 -5.00
C ILE A 154 -21.86 -8.22 -6.26
N VAL A 155 -20.71 -8.88 -6.49
CA VAL A 155 -20.46 -9.69 -7.68
C VAL A 155 -20.82 -11.18 -7.47
N SER A 156 -20.78 -11.70 -6.24
CA SER A 156 -21.01 -13.11 -5.91
C SER A 156 -22.45 -13.45 -5.57
N ASP A 157 -23.22 -12.46 -5.10
CA ASP A 157 -24.58 -12.68 -4.60
C ASP A 157 -25.66 -12.47 -5.68
N CYS A 158 -25.25 -12.48 -6.95
CA CYS A 158 -26.09 -12.50 -8.15
C CYS A 158 -25.86 -13.79 -8.94
#